data_AF-A0A3B3VYU6-F1
#
_entry.id   AF-A0A3B3VYU6-F1
#
_cell.length_a   1.000
_cell.length_b   1.000
_cell.length_c   1.000
_cell.angle_alpha   90.00
_cell.angle_beta   90.00
_cell.angle_gamma   90.00
#
_symmetry.space_group_name_H-M   'P 1'
#
loop_
_entity.id
_entity.type
_entity.pdbx_description
1 polymer ?
#
loop_
_entity_poly.entity_id
_entity_poly.type
_entity_poly.pdbx_seq_one_letter_code
_entity_poly.pdbx_strand_id
1 'polypeptide(L)'
;MILINFNPPSLNCILTKNEADSSKSQDRQQVEAEQPDAERTPFLGSPLDRLIHQEMKVCSDAACRYPSNYNAWSHRIWVLQHMAKGNIKVFRDELSSVHPWVSMHVSDHSGFHYRQFLLKELLNTELSQSLSSDSLSLGDAACGDRITTVFKLFYQETELCSDLIQSFPGHETLWSHRRHVYYLWHHWRQDQDICSVGKENELKPTGINEPGGSQGKSVDRHKHVGVPMEVDRVSLPDHDSKRLRRGILLPNLLTLQNEHTFVNSILNSCCNAEQNNYAVAYKKWLDTVISAHQME
;
A
#
# COMPACT_ATOMS: atom_id res chain seq x y z
N MET A 1 0.34 23.27 -8.14
CA MET A 1 1.04 22.31 -9.00
C MET A 1 2.51 22.71 -9.01
N ILE A 2 3.33 22.13 -8.13
CA ILE A 2 4.78 22.36 -8.12
C ILE A 2 5.41 21.11 -8.71
N LEU A 3 5.81 21.21 -9.98
CA LEU A 3 6.62 20.22 -10.66
C LEU A 3 8.06 20.38 -10.16
N ILE A 4 8.51 19.48 -9.31
CA ILE A 4 9.94 19.40 -8.97
C ILE A 4 10.57 18.32 -9.83
N ASN A 5 11.17 18.76 -10.93
CA ASN A 5 12.14 17.97 -11.70
C ASN A 5 13.45 17.89 -10.90
N PHE A 6 13.91 16.70 -10.55
CA PHE A 6 15.27 16.48 -10.07
C PHE A 6 16.06 15.63 -11.06
N ASN A 7 17.02 16.30 -11.71
CA ASN A 7 18.13 15.70 -12.41
C ASN A 7 19.25 15.42 -11.38
N PRO A 8 19.93 14.26 -11.38
CA PRO A 8 20.94 13.94 -10.36
C PRO A 8 22.27 14.66 -10.65
N PRO A 9 23.02 15.15 -9.64
CA PRO A 9 24.40 15.54 -9.84
C PRO A 9 25.32 14.30 -9.75
N SER A 10 26.23 14.28 -10.71
CA SER A 10 27.38 13.41 -10.91
C SER A 10 28.24 13.18 -9.66
N LEU A 11 28.60 11.91 -9.44
CA LEU A 11 29.67 11.43 -8.56
C LEU A 11 31.00 12.13 -8.86
N ASN A 12 31.62 12.77 -7.85
CA ASN A 12 33.07 12.92 -7.70
C ASN A 12 33.44 13.56 -6.35
N CYS A 13 34.16 12.82 -5.51
CA CYS A 13 35.15 13.27 -4.52
C CYS A 13 35.62 12.01 -3.74
N ILE A 14 36.62 11.28 -4.25
CA ILE A 14 38.08 11.44 -4.03
C ILE A 14 38.50 11.17 -2.57
N LEU A 15 39.18 10.03 -2.47
CA LEU A 15 40.07 9.57 -1.40
C LEU A 15 41.05 10.64 -0.92
N THR A 16 41.26 10.73 0.39
CA THR A 16 42.59 11.03 0.95
C THR A 16 42.89 10.10 2.13
N LYS A 17 44.03 9.43 2.04
CA LYS A 17 44.69 8.62 3.08
C LYS A 17 45.28 9.52 4.15
N ASN A 18 45.48 8.98 5.35
CA ASN A 18 46.71 9.20 6.13
C ASN A 18 47.04 7.95 6.97
N GLU A 19 48.32 7.57 6.90
CA GLU A 19 48.98 6.40 7.50
C GLU A 19 49.59 6.70 8.89
N ALA A 20 50.14 5.64 9.50
CA ALA A 20 51.17 5.51 10.56
C ALA A 20 50.64 4.87 11.87
N ASP A 21 51.25 3.88 12.52
CA ASP A 21 52.53 3.19 12.28
C ASP A 21 52.64 1.84 13.04
N SER A 22 53.36 0.89 12.44
CA SER A 22 54.22 -0.20 12.96
C SER A 22 54.06 -0.84 14.36
N SER A 23 53.93 -2.18 14.44
CA SER A 23 55.02 -3.11 14.85
C SER A 23 54.57 -4.53 15.28
N LYS A 24 55.05 -5.51 14.51
CA LYS A 24 55.27 -6.98 14.68
C LYS A 24 55.11 -7.65 16.07
N SER A 25 54.52 -8.86 16.05
CA SER A 25 55.18 -10.13 16.46
C SER A 25 54.39 -11.38 16.03
N GLN A 26 55.11 -12.35 15.45
CA GLN A 26 54.66 -13.69 15.06
C GLN A 26 54.68 -14.63 16.27
N ASP A 27 53.75 -15.60 16.37
CA ASP A 27 54.14 -17.02 16.38
C ASP A 27 52.97 -18.04 16.24
N ARG A 28 53.28 -19.10 15.48
CA ARG A 28 52.83 -20.52 15.49
C ARG A 28 51.35 -20.99 15.45
N GLN A 29 51.03 -21.54 14.27
CA GLN A 29 50.32 -22.78 13.91
C GLN A 29 49.81 -23.74 15.02
N GLN A 30 48.56 -24.20 14.86
CA GLN A 30 48.24 -25.64 14.81
C GLN A 30 46.93 -25.91 14.06
N VAL A 31 46.94 -27.00 13.29
CA VAL A 31 45.87 -27.55 12.44
C VAL A 31 45.22 -28.70 13.20
N GLU A 32 43.89 -28.79 13.21
CA GLU A 32 43.18 -30.07 13.19
C GLU A 32 41.74 -29.91 12.68
N ALA A 33 41.31 -30.90 11.91
CA ALA A 33 40.13 -30.93 11.05
C ALA A 33 38.95 -31.68 11.70
N GLU A 34 37.83 -31.73 10.96
CA GLU A 34 36.59 -32.54 11.16
C GLU A 34 35.43 -31.81 11.86
N GLN A 35 34.17 -31.78 11.40
CA GLN A 35 33.41 -32.27 10.22
C GLN A 35 32.24 -31.29 9.96
N PRO A 36 31.56 -31.30 8.78
CA PRO A 36 30.46 -30.39 8.51
C PRO A 36 29.16 -30.95 9.11
N ASP A 37 28.72 -30.37 10.23
CA ASP A 37 27.38 -30.63 10.72
C ASP A 37 26.39 -29.94 9.78
N ALA A 38 25.75 -30.74 8.94
CA ALA A 38 24.67 -30.32 8.05
C ALA A 38 23.39 -30.11 8.88
N GLU A 39 23.44 -29.17 9.83
CA GLU A 39 22.26 -28.62 10.47
C GLU A 39 21.55 -27.70 9.47
N ARG A 40 20.66 -28.35 8.71
CA ARG A 40 19.43 -27.84 8.11
C ARG A 40 19.14 -26.37 8.44
N THR A 41 19.79 -25.47 7.71
CA THR A 41 19.58 -24.03 7.83
C THR A 41 18.13 -23.74 7.44
N PRO A 42 17.32 -23.12 8.30
CA PRO A 42 15.92 -22.86 7.99
C PRO A 42 15.89 -21.84 6.85
N PHE A 43 15.54 -22.29 5.64
CA PHE A 43 15.06 -21.51 4.49
C PHE A 43 15.43 -20.02 4.55
N LEU A 44 16.73 -19.70 4.47
CA LEU A 44 17.11 -18.32 4.19
C LEU A 44 16.63 -18.01 2.77
N GLY A 45 15.93 -16.88 2.62
CA GLY A 45 15.46 -16.39 1.33
C GLY A 45 16.56 -16.36 0.27
N SER A 46 16.16 -16.13 -0.97
CA SER A 46 17.10 -16.06 -2.09
C SER A 46 18.28 -15.11 -1.76
N PRO A 47 19.47 -15.29 -2.36
CA PRO A 47 20.60 -14.38 -2.15
C PRO A 47 20.22 -12.90 -2.34
N LEU A 48 19.25 -12.64 -3.22
CA LEU A 48 18.67 -11.33 -3.46
C LEU A 48 17.86 -10.82 -2.27
N ASP A 49 16.99 -11.65 -1.67
CA ASP A 49 16.22 -11.28 -0.48
C ASP A 49 17.14 -10.89 0.68
N ARG A 50 18.23 -11.65 0.88
CA ARG A 50 19.24 -11.33 1.89
C ARG A 50 19.90 -9.98 1.65
N LEU A 51 20.23 -9.67 0.40
CA LEU A 51 20.85 -8.40 0.04
C LEU A 51 19.88 -7.23 0.26
N ILE A 52 18.61 -7.35 -0.17
CA ILE A 52 17.57 -6.34 0.08
C ILE A 52 17.43 -6.11 1.59
N HIS A 53 17.33 -7.16 2.41
CA HIS A 53 17.24 -7.02 3.85
C HIS A 53 18.46 -6.30 4.46
N GLN A 54 19.66 -6.59 3.98
CA GLN A 54 20.87 -5.92 4.44
C GLN A 54 20.85 -4.42 4.08
N GLU A 55 20.45 -4.06 2.86
CA GLU A 55 20.32 -2.67 2.43
C GLU A 55 19.27 -1.91 3.25
N MET A 56 18.10 -2.52 3.52
CA MET A 56 17.06 -1.91 4.36
C MET A 56 17.54 -1.66 5.79
N LYS A 57 18.35 -2.59 6.33
CA LYS A 57 18.95 -2.43 7.67
C LYS A 57 19.91 -1.25 7.72
N VAL A 58 20.84 -1.15 6.76
CA VAL A 58 21.81 -0.04 6.69
C VAL A 58 21.09 1.30 6.56
N CYS A 59 20.05 1.37 5.73
CA CYS A 59 19.27 2.60 5.58
C CYS A 59 18.52 2.97 6.87
N SER A 60 17.99 1.98 7.59
CA SER A 60 17.32 2.20 8.88
C SER A 60 18.31 2.73 9.93
N ASP A 61 19.49 2.12 10.03
CA ASP A 61 20.56 2.60 10.92
C ASP A 61 21.00 4.04 10.58
N ALA A 62 21.04 4.39 9.29
CA ALA A 62 21.36 5.74 8.83
C ALA A 62 20.25 6.76 9.12
N ALA A 63 18.98 6.37 9.02
CA ALA A 63 17.84 7.20 9.37
C ALA A 63 17.75 7.44 10.89
N CYS A 64 18.18 6.47 11.73
CA CYS A 64 18.19 6.64 13.19
C CYS A 64 19.16 7.71 13.66
N ARG A 65 20.25 7.93 12.92
CA ARG A 65 21.33 8.84 13.31
C ARG A 65 21.06 10.30 12.94
N TYR A 66 20.22 10.53 11.93
CA TYR A 66 19.95 11.86 11.40
C TYR A 66 18.46 12.03 11.11
N PRO A 67 17.77 12.99 11.74
CA PRO A 67 16.35 13.21 11.51
C PRO A 67 16.11 13.56 10.04
N SER A 68 15.06 12.97 9.45
CA SER A 68 14.68 13.19 8.04
C SER A 68 15.81 12.94 7.03
N ASN A 69 16.64 11.90 7.24
CA ASN A 69 17.75 11.54 6.34
C ASN A 69 17.26 11.15 4.94
N TYR A 70 17.13 12.15 4.07
CA TYR A 70 16.62 12.01 2.71
C TYR A 70 17.44 11.01 1.88
N ASN A 71 18.76 10.96 2.08
CA ASN A 71 19.64 10.07 1.32
C ASN A 71 19.38 8.60 1.67
N ALA A 72 19.16 8.28 2.95
CA ALA A 72 18.82 6.92 3.38
C ALA A 72 17.50 6.46 2.77
N TRP A 73 16.45 7.29 2.84
CA TRP A 73 15.14 6.97 2.26
C TRP A 73 15.19 6.87 0.73
N SER A 74 15.91 7.77 0.07
CA SER A 74 16.10 7.76 -1.39
C SER A 74 16.86 6.50 -1.85
N HIS A 75 17.85 6.06 -1.07
CA HIS A 75 18.55 4.80 -1.32
C HIS A 75 17.61 3.59 -1.20
N ARG A 76 16.74 3.54 -0.17
CA ARG A 76 15.73 2.47 -0.04
C ARG A 76 14.82 2.39 -1.26
N ILE A 77 14.36 3.53 -1.78
CA ILE A 77 13.58 3.61 -3.03
C ILE A 77 14.37 2.98 -4.18
N TRP A 78 15.62 3.41 -4.36
CA TRP A 78 16.48 2.90 -5.43
C TRP A 78 16.64 1.38 -5.35
N VAL A 79 16.89 0.83 -4.15
CA VAL A 79 17.01 -0.62 -3.93
C VAL A 79 15.74 -1.34 -4.37
N LEU A 80 14.57 -0.90 -3.93
CA LEU A 80 13.30 -1.56 -4.29
C LEU A 80 13.01 -1.48 -5.80
N GLN A 81 13.28 -0.34 -6.43
CA GLN A 81 13.06 -0.15 -7.87
C GLN A 81 13.91 -1.08 -8.74
N HIS A 82 15.12 -1.41 -8.30
CA HIS A 82 16.07 -2.21 -9.08
C HIS A 82 16.09 -3.68 -8.69
N MET A 83 15.79 -4.00 -7.43
CA MET A 83 15.99 -5.34 -6.87
C MET A 83 14.68 -6.04 -6.52
N ALA A 84 13.58 -5.31 -6.34
CA ALA A 84 12.28 -5.87 -5.92
C ALA A 84 11.14 -5.55 -6.90
N LYS A 85 11.44 -5.04 -8.10
CA LYS A 85 10.43 -4.58 -9.07
C LYS A 85 9.39 -5.66 -9.37
N GLY A 86 8.11 -5.32 -9.20
CA GLY A 86 6.98 -6.24 -9.42
C GLY A 86 6.76 -7.28 -8.32
N ASN A 87 7.62 -7.34 -7.29
CA ASN A 87 7.44 -8.24 -6.17
C ASN A 87 6.53 -7.62 -5.09
N ILE A 88 5.22 -7.76 -5.28
CA ILE A 88 4.18 -7.21 -4.38
C ILE A 88 4.44 -7.55 -2.92
N LYS A 89 4.89 -8.79 -2.64
CA LYS A 89 5.13 -9.24 -1.26
C LYS A 89 6.18 -8.37 -0.58
N VAL A 90 7.30 -8.10 -1.24
CA VAL A 90 8.37 -7.24 -0.68
C VAL A 90 7.84 -5.83 -0.38
N PHE A 91 7.05 -5.23 -1.27
CA PHE A 91 6.46 -3.91 -1.02
C PHE A 91 5.46 -3.91 0.14
N ARG A 92 4.65 -4.97 0.30
CA ARG A 92 3.70 -5.10 1.44
C ARG A 92 4.42 -5.30 2.77
N ASP A 93 5.42 -6.17 2.78
CA ASP A 93 6.24 -6.44 3.95
C ASP A 93 6.98 -5.16 4.37
N GLU A 94 7.49 -4.39 3.40
CA GLU A 94 8.16 -3.12 3.66
C GLU A 94 7.22 -2.02 4.16
N LEU A 95 6.01 -1.89 3.59
CA LEU A 95 5.02 -0.92 4.09
C LEU A 95 4.66 -1.20 5.55
N SER A 96 4.59 -2.48 5.91
CA SER A 96 4.38 -2.94 7.29
C SER A 96 5.60 -2.68 8.17
N SER A 97 6.82 -2.91 7.66
CA SER A 97 8.07 -2.72 8.41
C SER A 97 8.33 -1.26 8.78
N VAL A 98 7.90 -0.31 7.93
CA VAL A 98 8.08 1.14 8.15
C VAL A 98 6.97 1.74 9.01
N HIS A 99 5.87 1.02 9.28
CA HIS A 99 4.78 1.56 10.09
C HIS A 99 5.24 2.01 11.49
N PRO A 100 5.97 1.22 12.28
CA PRO A 100 6.45 1.66 13.59
C PRO A 100 7.34 2.91 13.52
N TRP A 101 8.11 3.06 12.43
CA TRP A 101 8.98 4.21 12.24
C TRP A 101 8.18 5.51 12.20
N VAL A 102 7.17 5.59 11.33
CA VAL A 102 6.40 6.82 11.14
C VAL A 102 5.50 7.13 12.33
N SER A 103 5.08 6.11 13.07
CA SER A 103 4.37 6.29 14.34
C SER A 103 5.25 6.90 15.44
N MET A 104 6.56 6.66 15.40
CA MET A 104 7.54 7.29 16.31
C MET A 104 8.08 8.63 15.80
N HIS A 105 8.11 8.84 14.48
CA HIS A 105 8.74 9.99 13.83
C HIS A 105 7.71 10.77 12.98
N VAL A 106 6.70 11.33 13.64
CA VAL A 106 5.55 11.99 12.98
C VAL A 106 5.90 13.22 12.12
N SER A 107 7.07 13.82 12.33
CA SER A 107 7.59 14.95 11.52
C SER A 107 8.54 14.51 10.39
N ASP A 108 8.79 13.21 10.20
CA ASP A 108 9.72 12.72 9.17
C ASP A 108 9.05 12.71 7.78
N HIS A 109 9.18 13.84 7.07
CA HIS A 109 8.69 13.97 5.70
C HIS A 109 9.26 12.90 4.75
N SER A 110 10.54 12.52 4.94
CA SER A 110 11.19 11.54 4.06
C SER A 110 10.64 10.13 4.30
N GLY A 111 10.35 9.77 5.56
CA GLY A 111 9.71 8.50 5.92
C GLY A 111 8.29 8.40 5.36
N PHE A 112 7.48 9.44 5.48
CA PHE A 112 6.13 9.46 4.88
C PHE A 112 6.16 9.48 3.35
N HIS A 113 7.14 10.16 2.74
CA HIS A 113 7.35 10.11 1.29
C HIS A 113 7.71 8.70 0.81
N TYR A 114 8.53 7.97 1.57
CA TYR A 114 8.82 6.56 1.27
C TYR A 114 7.55 5.70 1.30
N ARG A 115 6.66 5.90 2.28
CA ARG A 115 5.36 5.21 2.32
C ARG A 115 4.49 5.53 1.10
N GLN A 116 4.47 6.79 0.66
CA GLN A 116 3.77 7.19 -0.57
C GLN A 116 4.30 6.45 -1.80
N PHE A 117 5.62 6.30 -1.91
CA PHE A 117 6.26 5.49 -2.96
C PHE A 117 5.77 4.03 -2.91
N LEU A 118 5.77 3.39 -1.74
CA LEU A 118 5.31 2.01 -1.58
C LEU A 118 3.84 1.82 -2.00
N LEU A 119 2.95 2.74 -1.58
CA LEU A 119 1.53 2.71 -1.95
C LEU A 119 1.34 2.82 -3.46
N LYS A 120 2.11 3.72 -4.11
CA LYS A 120 2.07 3.91 -5.56
C LYS A 120 2.55 2.67 -6.32
N GLU A 121 3.64 2.04 -5.87
CA GLU A 121 4.14 0.80 -6.51
C GLU A 121 3.17 -0.37 -6.34
N LEU A 122 2.53 -0.49 -5.16
CA LEU A 122 1.48 -1.47 -4.93
C LEU A 122 0.29 -1.23 -5.88
N LEU A 123 -0.19 0.01 -5.99
CA LEU A 123 -1.24 0.38 -6.94
C LEU A 123 -0.89 0.05 -8.41
N ASN A 124 0.31 0.45 -8.84
CA ASN A 124 0.77 0.22 -10.21
C ASN A 124 0.84 -1.27 -10.57
N THR A 125 1.22 -2.10 -9.59
CA THR A 125 1.32 -3.54 -9.82
C THR A 125 -0.07 -4.18 -9.97
N GLU A 126 -1.05 -3.75 -9.17
CA GLU A 126 -2.44 -4.18 -9.31
C GLU A 126 -3.04 -3.75 -10.67
N LEU A 127 -2.72 -2.54 -11.15
CA LEU A 127 -3.13 -2.07 -12.48
C LEU A 127 -2.48 -2.88 -13.61
N SER A 128 -1.19 -3.20 -13.49
CA SER A 128 -0.46 -3.97 -14.50
C SER A 128 -1.00 -5.39 -14.65
N GLN A 129 -1.45 -6.02 -13.55
CA GLN A 129 -2.09 -7.33 -13.60
C GLN A 129 -3.44 -7.33 -14.34
N SER A 130 -4.13 -6.18 -14.39
CA SER A 130 -5.37 -6.00 -15.14
C SER A 130 -5.16 -6.13 -16.65
N LEU A 131 -4.08 -5.56 -17.18
CA LEU A 131 -3.78 -5.58 -18.62
C LEU A 131 -3.32 -6.97 -19.12
N SER A 132 -2.80 -7.81 -18.23
CA SER A 132 -2.36 -9.17 -18.56
C SER A 132 -3.47 -10.24 -18.48
N SER A 133 -4.64 -9.93 -17.93
CA SER A 133 -5.72 -10.91 -17.67
C SER A 133 -6.86 -10.91 -18.71
N ASP A 134 -6.60 -10.54 -19.97
CA ASP A 134 -7.59 -10.57 -21.07
C ASP A 134 -7.92 -12.00 -21.59
N SER A 135 -7.81 -13.03 -20.74
CA SER A 135 -8.14 -14.42 -21.07
C SER A 135 -9.38 -14.89 -20.28
N LEU A 136 -10.54 -14.74 -20.93
CA LEU A 136 -11.77 -15.54 -20.83
C LEU A 136 -12.36 -15.85 -19.42
N SER A 137 -13.47 -15.16 -19.11
CA SER A 137 -14.63 -15.63 -18.30
C SER A 137 -14.49 -15.87 -16.77
N LEU A 138 -13.41 -15.41 -16.11
CA LEU A 138 -13.31 -15.36 -14.63
C LEU A 138 -13.16 -13.91 -14.12
N GLY A 139 -13.76 -12.94 -14.83
CA GLY A 139 -13.48 -11.51 -14.67
C GLY A 139 -14.06 -10.86 -13.41
N ASP A 140 -15.29 -11.22 -13.00
CA ASP A 140 -16.01 -10.43 -11.98
C ASP A 140 -15.54 -10.70 -10.55
N ALA A 141 -15.27 -11.96 -10.20
CA ALA A 141 -14.78 -12.32 -8.87
C ALA A 141 -13.35 -11.81 -8.63
N ALA A 142 -12.47 -11.96 -9.62
CA ALA A 142 -11.09 -11.49 -9.54
C ALA A 142 -11.00 -9.95 -9.50
N CYS A 143 -11.89 -9.24 -10.22
CA CYS A 143 -11.99 -7.79 -10.15
C CYS A 143 -12.43 -7.32 -8.76
N GLY A 144 -13.46 -7.97 -8.19
CA GLY A 144 -13.94 -7.68 -6.83
C GLY A 144 -12.88 -7.85 -5.74
N ASP A 145 -12.04 -8.90 -5.84
CA ASP A 145 -10.95 -9.15 -4.90
C ASP A 145 -9.83 -8.09 -4.99
N ARG A 146 -9.50 -7.61 -6.19
CA ARG A 146 -8.53 -6.51 -6.38
C ARG A 146 -9.02 -5.20 -5.79
N ILE A 147 -10.25 -4.80 -6.10
CA ILE A 147 -10.85 -3.57 -5.55
C ILE A 147 -10.87 -3.62 -4.03
N THR A 148 -11.23 -4.79 -3.47
CA THR A 148 -11.21 -5.03 -2.03
C THR A 148 -9.80 -4.89 -1.45
N THR A 149 -8.77 -5.37 -2.14
CA THR A 149 -7.38 -5.30 -1.70
C THR A 149 -6.84 -3.88 -1.70
N VAL A 150 -7.07 -3.12 -2.78
CA VAL A 150 -6.68 -1.70 -2.87
C VAL A 150 -7.45 -0.87 -1.85
N PHE A 151 -8.76 -1.11 -1.71
CA PHE A 151 -9.56 -0.46 -0.69
C PHE A 151 -8.97 -0.66 0.71
N LYS A 152 -8.65 -1.90 1.09
CA LYS A 152 -8.08 -2.20 2.41
C LYS A 152 -6.76 -1.48 2.64
N LEU A 153 -5.90 -1.43 1.62
CA LEU A 153 -4.62 -0.74 1.67
C LEU A 153 -4.79 0.75 1.99
N PHE A 154 -5.65 1.45 1.24
CA PHE A 154 -5.89 2.88 1.45
C PHE A 154 -6.67 3.17 2.73
N TYR A 155 -7.56 2.26 3.13
CA TYR A 155 -8.30 2.40 4.38
C TYR A 155 -7.34 2.35 5.56
N GLN A 156 -6.46 1.33 5.62
CA GLN A 156 -5.45 1.21 6.66
C GLN A 156 -4.51 2.42 6.73
N GLU A 157 -4.07 2.94 5.59
CA GLU A 157 -3.21 4.13 5.59
C GLU A 157 -3.95 5.40 6.03
N THR A 158 -5.23 5.52 5.68
CA THR A 158 -6.08 6.64 6.11
C THR A 158 -6.35 6.59 7.61
N GLU A 159 -6.56 5.40 8.18
CA GLU A 159 -6.71 5.20 9.63
C GLU A 159 -5.40 5.55 10.36
N LEU A 160 -4.25 5.10 9.86
CA LEU A 160 -2.95 5.53 10.37
C LEU A 160 -2.83 7.06 10.39
N CYS A 161 -3.23 7.74 9.31
CA CYS A 161 -3.25 9.20 9.27
C CYS A 161 -4.20 9.78 10.33
N SER A 162 -5.39 9.21 10.49
CA SER A 162 -6.39 9.66 11.49
C SER A 162 -5.82 9.58 12.89
N ASP A 163 -5.25 8.43 13.26
CA ASP A 163 -4.68 8.17 14.58
C ASP A 163 -3.54 9.13 14.90
N LEU A 164 -2.62 9.32 13.95
CA LEU A 164 -1.46 10.21 14.15
C LEU A 164 -1.88 11.67 14.20
N ILE A 165 -2.80 12.13 13.35
CA ILE A 165 -3.28 13.52 13.33
C ILE A 165 -4.02 13.86 14.63
N GLN A 166 -4.76 12.91 15.20
CA GLN A 166 -5.47 13.08 16.46
C GLN A 166 -4.52 13.03 17.66
N SER A 167 -3.55 12.11 17.65
CA SER A 167 -2.60 11.92 18.76
C SER A 167 -1.52 13.00 18.82
N PHE A 168 -1.11 13.53 17.66
CA PHE A 168 -0.01 14.48 17.51
C PHE A 168 -0.46 15.69 16.65
N PRO A 169 -1.24 16.63 17.23
CA PRO A 169 -1.71 17.79 16.49
C PRO A 169 -0.57 18.78 16.17
N GLY A 170 -0.65 19.45 15.03
CA GLY A 170 0.30 20.50 14.63
C GLY A 170 1.44 20.05 13.70
N HIS A 171 1.40 18.81 13.22
CA HIS A 171 2.42 18.29 12.30
C HIS A 171 1.97 18.38 10.83
N GLU A 172 2.53 19.32 10.06
CA GLU A 172 2.25 19.50 8.63
C GLU A 172 2.46 18.21 7.83
N THR A 173 3.50 17.44 8.19
CA THR A 173 3.86 16.17 7.56
C THR A 173 2.68 15.21 7.45
N LEU A 174 1.89 15.08 8.53
CA LEU A 174 0.75 14.16 8.59
C LEU A 174 -0.38 14.59 7.64
N TRP A 175 -0.67 15.89 7.59
CA TRP A 175 -1.68 16.44 6.69
C TRP A 175 -1.26 16.38 5.23
N SER A 176 0.02 16.63 4.95
CA SER A 176 0.61 16.47 3.62
C SER A 176 0.54 15.01 3.17
N HIS A 177 0.82 14.07 4.06
CA HIS A 177 0.72 12.64 3.78
C HIS A 177 -0.73 12.19 3.55
N ARG A 178 -1.67 12.55 4.44
CA ARG A 178 -3.10 12.25 4.26
C ARG A 178 -3.62 12.76 2.92
N ARG A 179 -3.23 13.98 2.53
CA ARG A 179 -3.58 14.58 1.22
C ARG A 179 -3.11 13.70 0.06
N HIS A 180 -1.88 13.23 0.11
CA HIS A 180 -1.34 12.36 -0.93
C HIS A 180 -2.06 11.01 -1.00
N VAL A 181 -2.28 10.37 0.16
CA VAL A 181 -2.99 9.08 0.25
C VAL A 181 -4.38 9.20 -0.34
N TYR A 182 -5.13 10.23 0.06
CA TYR A 182 -6.48 10.45 -0.44
C TYR A 182 -6.52 10.80 -1.93
N TYR A 183 -5.55 11.58 -2.42
CA TYR A 183 -5.40 11.89 -3.84
C TYR A 183 -5.18 10.63 -4.69
N LEU A 184 -4.25 9.76 -4.29
CA LEU A 184 -3.97 8.50 -4.99
C LEU A 184 -5.22 7.60 -5.06
N TRP A 185 -5.92 7.48 -3.94
CA TRP A 185 -7.16 6.73 -3.86
C TRP A 185 -8.24 7.26 -4.81
N HIS A 186 -8.47 8.57 -4.76
CA HIS A 186 -9.49 9.24 -5.56
C HIS A 186 -9.22 9.10 -7.07
N HIS A 187 -7.98 9.33 -7.49
CA HIS A 187 -7.60 9.19 -8.91
C HIS A 187 -7.73 7.74 -9.39
N TRP A 188 -7.25 6.78 -8.59
CA TRP A 188 -7.35 5.36 -8.95
C TRP A 188 -8.81 4.91 -9.07
N ARG A 189 -9.71 5.39 -8.19
CA ARG A 189 -11.15 5.12 -8.27
C ARG A 189 -11.76 5.64 -9.57
N GLN A 190 -11.46 6.88 -9.96
CA GLN A 190 -11.97 7.48 -11.20
C GLN A 190 -11.53 6.69 -12.43
N ASP A 191 -10.26 6.26 -12.46
CA ASP A 191 -9.74 5.46 -13.58
C ASP A 191 -10.50 4.12 -13.74
N GLN A 192 -10.97 3.52 -12.64
CA GLN A 192 -11.77 2.28 -12.68
C GLN A 192 -13.21 2.50 -13.18
N ASP A 193 -13.84 3.61 -12.80
CA ASP A 193 -15.21 3.94 -13.23
C ASP A 193 -15.26 4.22 -14.74
N ILE A 194 -14.27 4.94 -15.28
CA ILE A 194 -14.15 5.22 -16.73
C ILE A 194 -13.97 3.91 -17.53
N CYS A 195 -13.15 2.98 -17.04
CA CYS A 195 -12.89 1.72 -17.71
C CYS A 195 -14.11 0.76 -17.69
N SER A 196 -14.98 0.92 -16.70
CA SER A 196 -16.22 0.12 -16.59
C SER A 196 -17.29 0.60 -17.58
N VAL A 197 -17.43 1.91 -17.80
CA VAL A 197 -18.41 2.48 -18.76
C VAL A 197 -18.07 2.16 -20.22
N GLY A 198 -16.79 2.00 -20.56
CA GLY A 198 -16.35 1.63 -21.92
C GLY A 198 -16.81 0.24 -22.40
N LYS A 199 -17.20 -0.66 -21.49
CA LYS A 199 -17.63 -2.02 -21.82
C LYS A 199 -19.13 -2.16 -22.10
N GLU A 200 -19.96 -1.18 -21.76
CA GLU A 200 -21.42 -1.27 -21.96
C GLU A 200 -21.88 -0.73 -23.33
N ASN A 201 -21.06 0.01 -24.06
CA ASN A 201 -21.47 0.69 -25.30
C ASN A 201 -21.29 -0.11 -26.61
N GLU A 202 -20.84 -1.38 -26.57
CA GLU A 202 -20.65 -2.22 -27.78
C GLU A 202 -21.71 -3.32 -28.01
N LEU A 203 -22.88 -3.24 -27.36
CA LEU A 203 -24.01 -4.11 -27.67
C LEU A 203 -25.15 -3.31 -28.31
N LYS A 204 -25.02 -3.01 -29.61
CA LYS A 204 -26.19 -2.69 -30.45
C LYS A 204 -26.83 -4.01 -30.92
N PRO A 205 -28.11 -4.30 -30.57
CA PRO A 205 -28.82 -5.42 -31.15
C PRO A 205 -29.27 -5.05 -32.57
N THR A 206 -28.84 -5.83 -33.55
CA THR A 206 -29.35 -5.83 -34.92
C THR A 206 -30.85 -6.12 -34.89
N GLY A 207 -31.68 -5.14 -35.24
CA GLY A 207 -33.11 -5.33 -35.41
C GLY A 207 -33.42 -6.08 -36.69
N ILE A 208 -34.07 -7.25 -36.59
CA ILE A 208 -34.89 -7.85 -37.65
C ILE A 208 -36.15 -8.44 -36.99
N ASN A 209 -37.29 -8.16 -37.62
CA ASN A 209 -38.67 -8.34 -37.19
C ASN A 209 -39.16 -9.82 -37.09
N GLU A 210 -39.96 -10.11 -36.04
CA GLU A 210 -41.28 -10.82 -35.94
C GLU A 210 -41.55 -12.16 -36.72
N PRO A 211 -42.64 -12.91 -36.43
CA PRO A 211 -43.15 -13.45 -35.15
C PRO A 211 -43.64 -14.93 -35.22
N GLY A 212 -43.96 -15.55 -34.08
CA GLY A 212 -44.89 -16.69 -34.09
C GLY A 212 -44.88 -17.63 -32.88
N GLY A 213 -46.03 -17.73 -32.20
CA GLY A 213 -46.61 -19.03 -31.85
C GLY A 213 -46.39 -19.63 -30.46
N SER A 214 -47.43 -19.48 -29.62
CA SER A 214 -48.09 -20.55 -28.83
C SER A 214 -47.41 -21.26 -27.64
N GLN A 215 -48.03 -21.04 -26.47
CA GLN A 215 -48.49 -22.00 -25.45
C GLN A 215 -47.61 -23.22 -25.06
N GLY A 216 -47.36 -23.35 -23.75
CA GLY A 216 -47.04 -24.64 -23.12
C GLY A 216 -46.88 -24.56 -21.60
N LYS A 217 -47.80 -25.20 -20.88
CA LYS A 217 -47.86 -25.33 -19.40
C LYS A 217 -46.77 -26.29 -18.85
N SER A 218 -46.55 -26.24 -17.54
CA SER A 218 -46.63 -27.41 -16.61
C SER A 218 -45.36 -27.79 -15.80
N VAL A 219 -45.48 -27.57 -14.47
CA VAL A 219 -45.19 -28.49 -13.33
C VAL A 219 -43.74 -28.73 -12.87
N ASP A 220 -43.43 -28.07 -11.75
CA ASP A 220 -43.01 -28.60 -10.43
C ASP A 220 -42.35 -30.00 -10.33
N ARG A 221 -41.15 -30.07 -9.72
CA ARG A 221 -40.76 -31.25 -8.91
C ARG A 221 -39.72 -30.93 -7.83
N HIS A 222 -40.05 -31.47 -6.66
CA HIS A 222 -39.49 -31.31 -5.32
C HIS A 222 -38.25 -32.19 -5.02
N LYS A 223 -37.43 -31.72 -4.05
CA LYS A 223 -36.65 -32.45 -3.00
C LYS A 223 -35.46 -33.36 -3.39
N HIS A 224 -34.29 -33.11 -2.77
CA HIS A 224 -33.81 -33.97 -1.67
C HIS A 224 -32.66 -33.36 -0.84
N VAL A 225 -32.72 -33.64 0.46
CA VAL A 225 -31.78 -33.34 1.55
C VAL A 225 -30.62 -34.33 1.57
N GLY A 226 -29.42 -33.87 1.95
CA GLY A 226 -28.30 -34.71 2.38
C GLY A 226 -27.31 -33.93 3.27
N VAL A 227 -27.31 -34.25 4.57
CA VAL A 227 -26.28 -33.86 5.56
C VAL A 227 -25.23 -34.98 5.61
N PRO A 228 -23.93 -34.68 5.80
CA PRO A 228 -23.24 -35.30 6.94
C PRO A 228 -22.11 -34.46 7.60
N MET A 229 -22.12 -34.55 8.93
CA MET A 229 -21.03 -34.62 9.93
C MET A 229 -20.07 -33.44 10.21
N GLU A 230 -20.18 -32.96 11.46
CA GLU A 230 -19.14 -32.27 12.24
C GLU A 230 -17.95 -33.19 12.56
N VAL A 231 -16.75 -32.61 12.52
CA VAL A 231 -15.60 -33.11 13.29
C VAL A 231 -14.95 -31.91 13.98
N ASP A 232 -14.89 -32.00 15.30
CA ASP A 232 -14.39 -31.00 16.22
C ASP A 232 -12.86 -30.83 16.08
N ARG A 233 -12.43 -29.59 15.78
CA ARG A 233 -11.04 -29.15 15.98
C ARG A 233 -11.05 -27.76 16.59
N VAL A 234 -10.73 -27.74 17.88
CA VAL A 234 -10.34 -26.58 18.69
C VAL A 234 -9.57 -25.57 17.86
N SER A 235 -10.22 -24.43 17.58
CA SER A 235 -9.59 -23.25 16.99
C SER A 235 -9.76 -22.10 17.97
N LEU A 236 -8.63 -21.55 18.40
CA LEU A 236 -8.53 -20.33 19.19
C LEU A 236 -9.26 -19.17 18.48
N PRO A 237 -9.88 -18.25 19.21
CA PRO A 237 -10.76 -17.27 18.59
C PRO A 237 -9.98 -16.12 17.95
N ASP A 238 -9.85 -16.18 16.62
CA ASP A 238 -9.63 -15.01 15.75
C ASP A 238 -10.91 -14.17 15.71
N HIS A 239 -11.15 -13.41 16.78
CA HIS A 239 -12.15 -12.35 16.79
C HIS A 239 -11.54 -11.14 16.09
N ASP A 240 -11.74 -11.03 14.77
CA ASP A 240 -12.08 -9.76 14.10
C ASP A 240 -12.30 -9.92 12.58
N SER A 241 -11.81 -11.01 11.99
CA SER A 241 -11.97 -11.30 10.55
C SER A 241 -13.41 -11.62 10.11
N LYS A 242 -14.29 -12.00 11.05
CA LYS A 242 -15.63 -12.57 10.74
C LYS A 242 -16.79 -11.57 10.88
N ARG A 243 -16.59 -10.39 11.48
CA ARG A 243 -17.64 -9.36 11.60
C ARG A 243 -17.79 -8.46 10.37
N LEU A 244 -16.84 -8.47 9.45
CA LEU A 244 -16.88 -7.65 8.22
C LEU A 244 -17.67 -8.26 7.05
N ARG A 245 -18.20 -9.50 7.18
CA ARG A 245 -18.82 -10.22 6.05
C ARG A 245 -20.34 -10.06 5.90
N ARG A 246 -21.00 -9.16 6.62
CA ARG A 246 -22.43 -8.86 6.39
C ARG A 246 -22.69 -7.35 6.39
N GLY A 247 -22.74 -6.77 5.19
CA GLY A 247 -23.64 -5.64 4.90
C GLY A 247 -23.13 -4.22 5.09
N ILE A 248 -21.84 -3.97 5.29
CA ILE A 248 -21.28 -2.63 5.04
C ILE A 248 -20.63 -2.71 3.68
N LEU A 249 -21.15 -1.94 2.71
CA LEU A 249 -20.48 -1.70 1.44
C LEU A 249 -19.10 -1.12 1.78
N LEU A 250 -18.09 -1.99 1.81
CA LEU A 250 -16.70 -1.68 2.12
C LEU A 250 -16.23 -0.39 1.39
N PRO A 251 -16.60 -0.15 0.11
CA PRO A 251 -16.30 1.10 -0.60
C PRO A 251 -16.70 2.41 0.08
N ASN A 252 -17.70 2.39 0.98
CA ASN A 252 -18.33 3.58 1.52
C ASN A 252 -17.55 4.24 2.67
N LEU A 253 -16.45 3.63 3.17
CA LEU A 253 -15.69 4.22 4.28
C LEU A 253 -14.69 5.30 3.81
N LEU A 254 -14.20 5.24 2.57
CA LEU A 254 -13.28 6.22 1.98
C LEU A 254 -14.01 7.18 1.02
N THR A 255 -15.15 7.70 1.46
CA THR A 255 -15.95 8.68 0.69
C THR A 255 -15.52 10.11 1.01
N LEU A 256 -15.77 11.02 0.08
CA LEU A 256 -15.56 12.45 0.29
C LEU A 256 -16.34 12.98 1.50
N GLN A 257 -17.55 12.46 1.71
CA GLN A 257 -18.37 12.78 2.88
C GLN A 257 -17.71 12.39 4.20
N ASN A 258 -17.07 11.22 4.26
CA ASN A 258 -16.36 10.78 5.46
C ASN A 258 -15.12 11.63 5.72
N GLU A 259 -14.38 12.02 4.67
CA GLU A 259 -13.25 12.95 4.82
C GLU A 259 -13.71 14.32 5.33
N HIS A 260 -14.80 14.88 4.81
CA HIS A 260 -15.37 16.11 5.37
C HIS A 260 -15.77 15.95 6.83
N THR A 261 -16.34 14.81 7.19
CA THR A 261 -16.74 14.52 8.58
C THR A 261 -15.51 14.47 9.49
N PHE A 262 -14.43 13.80 9.07
CA PHE A 262 -13.16 13.76 9.79
C PHE A 262 -12.60 15.18 10.00
N VAL A 263 -12.47 15.97 8.95
CA VAL A 263 -11.86 17.29 9.03
C VAL A 263 -12.70 18.25 9.88
N ASN A 264 -14.04 18.21 9.73
CA ASN A 264 -14.93 19.02 10.56
C ASN A 264 -14.86 18.59 12.04
N SER A 265 -14.70 17.30 12.33
CA SER A 265 -14.48 16.81 13.70
C SER A 265 -13.21 17.42 14.32
N ILE A 266 -12.11 17.46 13.56
CA ILE A 266 -10.88 18.13 14.01
C ILE A 266 -11.12 19.63 14.22
N LEU A 267 -11.72 20.33 13.25
CA LEU A 267 -11.99 21.77 13.35
C LEU A 267 -12.85 22.15 14.56
N ASN A 268 -13.83 21.29 14.92
CA ASN A 268 -14.73 21.53 16.05
C ASN A 268 -14.10 21.24 17.42
N SER A 269 -13.07 20.41 17.47
CA SER A 269 -12.44 19.94 18.72
C SER A 269 -11.06 20.56 18.98
N CYS A 270 -10.47 21.25 18.00
CA CYS A 270 -9.07 21.63 18.05
C CYS A 270 -8.81 22.96 18.79
N CYS A 271 -7.92 22.90 19.78
CA CYS A 271 -7.35 24.08 20.45
C CYS A 271 -5.97 24.50 19.91
N ASN A 272 -5.35 23.70 19.04
CA ASN A 272 -4.02 23.96 18.48
C ASN A 272 -4.12 24.78 17.18
N ALA A 273 -3.42 25.93 17.12
CA ALA A 273 -3.50 26.86 16.00
C ALA A 273 -2.94 26.28 14.68
N GLU A 274 -1.81 25.58 14.73
CA GLU A 274 -1.19 24.97 13.55
C GLU A 274 -2.09 23.86 12.97
N GLN A 275 -2.62 23.00 13.83
CA GLN A 275 -3.56 21.96 13.47
C GLN A 275 -4.82 22.54 12.82
N ASN A 276 -5.37 23.64 13.35
CA ASN A 276 -6.50 24.33 12.76
C ASN A 276 -6.16 24.82 11.35
N ASN A 277 -5.00 25.48 11.18
CA ASN A 277 -4.54 25.97 9.88
C ASN A 277 -4.41 24.84 8.85
N TYR A 278 -3.80 23.71 9.22
CA TYR A 278 -3.66 22.56 8.33
C TYR A 278 -5.00 21.92 8.00
N ALA A 279 -5.90 21.79 8.97
CA ALA A 279 -7.25 21.26 8.74
C ALA A 279 -8.07 22.15 7.80
N VAL A 280 -8.01 23.47 7.95
CA VAL A 280 -8.65 24.44 7.03
C VAL A 280 -8.07 24.32 5.62
N ALA A 281 -6.74 24.27 5.51
CA ALA A 281 -6.06 24.11 4.22
C ALA A 281 -6.42 22.78 3.53
N TYR A 282 -6.52 21.70 4.30
CA TYR A 282 -6.93 20.40 3.79
C TYR A 282 -8.40 20.39 3.36
N LYS A 283 -9.32 20.97 4.14
CA LYS A 283 -10.73 21.13 3.76
C LYS A 283 -10.89 21.91 2.44
N LYS A 284 -10.22 23.05 2.33
CA LYS A 284 -10.22 23.85 1.10
C LYS A 284 -9.69 23.06 -0.10
N TRP A 285 -8.67 22.23 0.11
CA TRP A 285 -8.15 21.36 -0.94
C TRP A 285 -9.16 20.29 -1.36
N LEU A 286 -9.88 19.66 -0.42
CA LEU A 286 -10.98 18.73 -0.75
C LEU A 286 -12.03 19.44 -1.63
N ASP A 287 -12.49 20.62 -1.20
CA ASP A 287 -13.55 21.37 -1.88
C ASP A 287 -13.16 21.84 -3.29
N THR A 288 -11.88 22.14 -3.51
CA THR A 288 -11.41 22.76 -4.76
C THR A 288 -10.78 21.77 -5.73
N VAL A 289 -10.06 20.76 -5.23
CA VAL A 289 -9.36 19.79 -6.06
C VAL A 289 -10.16 18.53 -6.17
N ILE A 290 -10.64 17.94 -5.08
CA ILE A 290 -11.35 16.66 -5.16
C ILE A 290 -12.77 16.84 -5.71
N SER A 291 -13.55 17.79 -5.17
CA SER A 291 -14.94 18.00 -5.61
C SER A 291 -15.06 18.51 -7.04
N ALA A 292 -14.06 19.26 -7.53
CA ALA A 292 -14.06 19.72 -8.92
C ALA A 292 -14.00 18.57 -9.93
N HIS A 293 -13.28 17.49 -9.60
CA HIS A 293 -13.17 16.31 -10.46
C HIS A 293 -14.42 15.41 -10.39
N GLN A 294 -15.45 15.75 -9.61
CA GLN A 294 -16.75 15.05 -9.62
C GLN A 294 -17.79 15.74 -10.53
N MET A 295 -17.52 16.97 -10.98
CA MET A 295 -18.45 17.77 -11.79
C MET A 295 -18.08 17.83 -13.29
N GLU A 296 -16.97 17.21 -13.70
CA GLU A 296 -16.58 16.99 -15.10
C GLU A 296 -16.90 15.54 -15.51
#